data_AF-A0A838NRF3-F1
#
_entry.id   AF-A0A838NRF3-F1
#
_cell.length_a   1.000
_cell.length_b   1.000
_cell.length_c   1.000
_cell.angle_alpha   90.00
_cell.angle_beta   90.00
_cell.angle_gamma   90.00
#
_symmetry.space_group_name_H-M   'P 1'
#
loop_
_entity.id
_entity.type
_entity.pdbx_description
1 polymer ?
#
loop_
_entity_poly.entity_id
_entity_poly.type
_entity_poly.pdbx_seq_one_letter_code
_entity_poly.pdbx_strand_id
1 'polypeptide(L)'
;MMRRRRAGFSLVELIVATVVATLLGAGIIGVLSRQQKFYRAATEMLGVRAQLRDGAEVLAADIRGAAVATFGVPLMSDSAIELITLIGSSVLCSAPSGASVMLPPRTLASGNTLTSLLAVPDTGDIAIIYAAGTEPPDTATWETHRIATFAPASLTTSCPPSTGFTTDGDIGSDGYVVTLADTAVASVRAGAPIRFLRRVRYSLYRSSDAKWYLGYRRCNAIGVSSCGTVQPVSGPYMPYTGPGATETGISFRYYDQSGATLGAGLPGNTLARVDIVLKGQSASEVRLAGDARTLYRDSAIVTVSPRNRLR
;
A
#
# COMPACT_ATOMS: atom_id res chain seq x y z
N MET A 1 47.69 63.38 -0.60
CA MET A 1 46.91 62.95 -1.79
C MET A 1 47.84 62.17 -2.74
N MET A 2 47.91 60.85 -2.62
CA MET A 2 48.80 60.02 -3.45
C MET A 2 48.13 59.77 -4.81
N ARG A 3 48.63 60.42 -5.85
CA ARG A 3 48.14 60.32 -7.23
C ARG A 3 48.52 58.94 -7.77
N ARG A 4 47.61 57.97 -7.71
CA ARG A 4 47.76 56.66 -8.37
C ARG A 4 48.04 56.91 -9.86
N ARG A 5 49.25 56.58 -10.31
CA ARG A 5 49.56 56.49 -11.75
C ARG A 5 48.66 55.41 -12.33
N ARG A 6 47.76 55.79 -13.24
CA ARG A 6 47.02 54.84 -14.08
C ARG A 6 47.97 54.41 -15.19
N ALA A 7 48.58 53.24 -15.05
CA ALA A 7 49.28 52.59 -16.16
C ALA A 7 48.21 52.06 -17.14
N GLY A 8 48.33 52.41 -18.42
CA GLY A 8 47.48 51.84 -19.47
C GLY A 8 47.87 50.39 -19.75
N PHE A 9 46.90 49.55 -20.08
CA PHE A 9 47.12 48.15 -20.43
C PHE A 9 47.77 48.02 -21.82
N SER A 10 48.73 47.12 -21.95
CA SER A 10 49.30 46.78 -23.26
C SER A 10 48.38 45.80 -24.01
N LEU A 11 48.38 45.87 -25.35
CA LEU A 11 47.60 44.95 -26.20
C LEU A 11 47.95 43.47 -25.92
N VAL A 12 49.24 43.19 -25.68
CA VAL A 12 49.75 41.84 -25.36
C VAL A 12 49.17 41.32 -24.05
N GLU A 13 49.08 42.16 -23.01
CA GLU A 13 48.53 41.80 -21.70
C GLU A 13 47.03 41.44 -21.80
N LEU A 14 46.29 42.16 -22.65
CA LEU A 14 44.86 41.90 -22.90
C LEU A 14 44.64 40.59 -23.67
N ILE A 15 45.51 40.26 -24.63
CA ILE A 15 45.49 38.98 -25.35
C ILE A 15 45.81 37.82 -24.41
N VAL A 16 46.84 37.94 -23.57
CA VAL A 16 47.20 36.87 -22.62
C VAL A 16 46.08 36.66 -21.59
N ALA A 17 45.54 37.75 -21.03
CA ALA A 17 44.45 37.68 -20.07
C ALA A 17 43.19 36.99 -20.65
N THR A 18 42.84 37.29 -21.90
CA THR A 18 41.68 36.67 -22.56
C THR A 18 41.89 35.19 -22.87
N VAL A 19 43.08 34.77 -23.29
CA VAL A 19 43.39 33.34 -23.51
C VAL A 19 43.34 32.55 -22.20
N VAL A 20 43.92 33.09 -21.12
CA VAL A 20 43.86 32.44 -19.80
C VAL A 20 42.42 32.38 -19.28
N ALA A 21 41.65 33.46 -19.40
CA ALA A 21 40.26 33.49 -18.96
C ALA A 21 39.37 32.49 -19.72
N THR A 22 39.57 32.34 -21.03
CA THR A 22 38.82 31.36 -21.84
C THR A 22 39.19 29.93 -21.50
N LEU A 23 40.47 29.62 -21.28
CA LEU A 23 40.92 28.30 -20.83
C LEU A 23 40.35 27.92 -19.45
N LEU A 24 40.42 28.84 -18.49
CA LEU A 24 39.83 28.64 -17.16
C LEU A 24 38.31 28.49 -17.24
N GLY A 25 37.64 29.35 -18.01
CA GLY A 25 36.20 29.29 -18.23
C GLY A 25 35.76 27.96 -18.85
N ALA A 26 36.47 27.49 -19.88
CA ALA A 26 36.21 26.19 -20.51
C ALA A 26 36.43 25.02 -19.54
N GLY A 27 37.47 25.10 -18.70
CA GLY A 27 37.72 24.12 -17.64
C GLY A 27 36.57 24.03 -16.63
N ILE A 28 36.11 25.18 -16.13
CA ILE A 28 34.99 25.26 -15.16
C ILE A 28 33.70 24.73 -15.79
N ILE A 29 33.37 25.15 -17.01
CA ILE A 29 32.18 24.67 -17.74
C ILE A 29 32.25 23.15 -17.95
N GLY A 30 33.44 22.62 -18.28
CA GLY A 30 33.68 21.20 -18.42
C GLY A 30 33.38 20.42 -17.13
N VAL A 31 33.85 20.92 -15.98
CA VAL A 31 33.60 20.32 -14.66
C VAL A 31 32.11 20.39 -14.30
N LEU A 32 31.48 21.55 -14.45
CA LEU A 32 30.05 21.74 -14.14
C LEU A 32 29.15 20.84 -15.01
N SER A 33 29.45 20.70 -16.30
CA SER A 33 28.70 19.81 -17.19
C SER A 33 28.82 18.34 -16.76
N ARG A 34 30.02 17.91 -16.32
CA ARG A 34 30.23 16.55 -15.79
C ARG A 34 29.46 16.33 -14.50
N GLN A 35 29.52 17.29 -13.57
CA GLN A 35 28.76 17.26 -12.32
C GLN A 35 27.26 17.17 -12.58
N GLN A 36 26.70 18.05 -13.43
CA GLN A 36 25.27 18.02 -13.77
C GLN A 36 24.82 16.68 -14.35
N LYS A 37 25.61 16.08 -15.26
CA LYS A 37 25.30 14.76 -15.84
C LYS A 37 25.33 13.67 -14.78
N PHE A 38 26.34 13.69 -13.89
CA PHE A 38 26.43 12.75 -12.79
C PHE A 38 25.25 12.88 -11.82
N TYR A 39 24.88 14.10 -11.44
CA TYR A 39 23.73 14.32 -10.55
C TYR A 39 22.43 13.82 -11.17
N ARG A 40 22.17 14.12 -12.45
CA ARG A 40 20.97 13.59 -13.15
C ARG A 40 20.95 12.06 -13.19
N ALA A 41 22.10 11.45 -13.49
CA ALA A 41 22.26 10.00 -13.48
C ALA A 41 21.95 9.39 -12.11
N ALA A 42 22.53 9.96 -11.05
CA ALA A 42 22.31 9.51 -9.68
C ALA A 42 20.84 9.67 -9.27
N THR A 43 20.19 10.79 -9.60
CA THR A 43 18.78 11.02 -9.29
C THR A 43 17.86 10.02 -9.98
N GLU A 44 18.11 9.70 -11.25
CA GLU A 44 17.33 8.66 -11.98
C GLU A 44 17.48 7.28 -11.33
N MET A 45 18.70 6.88 -10.98
CA MET A 45 18.96 5.60 -10.32
C MET A 45 18.29 5.50 -8.94
N LEU A 46 18.39 6.58 -8.15
CA LEU A 46 17.72 6.68 -6.85
C LEU A 46 16.21 6.64 -7.01
N GLY A 47 15.66 7.28 -8.05
CA GLY A 47 14.24 7.22 -8.39
C GLY A 47 13.76 5.79 -8.65
N VAL A 48 14.48 5.03 -9.48
CA VAL A 48 14.14 3.61 -9.74
C VAL A 48 14.14 2.80 -8.45
N ARG A 49 15.17 2.95 -7.61
CA ARG A 49 15.28 2.23 -6.33
C ARG A 49 14.17 2.58 -5.36
N ALA A 50 13.82 3.86 -5.24
CA ALA A 50 12.73 4.31 -4.40
C ALA A 50 11.40 3.67 -4.82
N GLN A 51 11.09 3.68 -6.12
CA GLN A 51 9.86 3.07 -6.65
C GLN A 51 9.79 1.55 -6.45
N LEU A 52 10.93 0.85 -6.57
CA LEU A 52 11.02 -0.58 -6.26
C LEU A 52 10.76 -0.84 -4.76
N ARG A 53 11.37 -0.02 -3.89
CA ARG A 53 11.23 -0.15 -2.44
C ARG A 53 9.80 0.15 -1.98
N ASP A 54 9.18 1.21 -2.47
CA ASP A 54 7.82 1.60 -2.09
C ASP A 54 6.82 0.50 -2.47
N GLY A 55 6.92 -0.03 -3.69
CA GLY A 55 6.06 -1.15 -4.13
C GLY A 55 6.29 -2.42 -3.31
N ALA A 56 7.55 -2.72 -2.98
CA ALA A 56 7.90 -3.87 -2.15
C ALA A 56 7.36 -3.75 -0.72
N GLU A 57 7.47 -2.57 -0.11
CA GLU A 57 6.99 -2.31 1.25
C GLU A 57 5.47 -2.42 1.34
N VAL A 58 4.73 -1.82 0.39
CA VAL A 58 3.26 -1.89 0.34
C VAL A 58 2.78 -3.33 0.14
N LEU A 59 3.33 -4.05 -0.84
CA LEU A 59 2.96 -5.44 -1.08
C LEU A 59 3.27 -6.32 0.13
N ALA A 60 4.43 -6.13 0.76
CA ALA A 60 4.81 -6.90 1.93
C ALA A 60 3.92 -6.61 3.15
N ALA A 61 3.52 -5.35 3.36
CA ALA A 61 2.61 -4.98 4.43
C ALA A 61 1.24 -5.67 4.26
N ASP A 62 0.64 -5.54 3.06
CA ASP A 62 -0.68 -6.08 2.78
C ASP A 62 -0.72 -7.61 2.76
N ILE A 63 0.29 -8.27 2.18
CA ILE A 63 0.37 -9.74 2.18
C ILE A 63 0.54 -10.27 3.61
N ARG A 64 1.32 -9.60 4.47
CA ARG A 64 1.45 -10.01 5.89
C ARG A 64 0.14 -9.87 6.63
N GLY A 65 -0.61 -8.81 6.37
CA GLY A 65 -1.89 -8.49 7.02
C GLY A 65 -3.10 -9.24 6.45
N ALA A 66 -2.96 -9.88 5.28
CA ALA A 66 -4.07 -10.53 4.60
C ALA A 66 -4.70 -11.66 5.43
N ALA A 67 -6.03 -11.76 5.37
CA ALA A 67 -6.85 -12.74 6.08
C ALA A 67 -6.94 -14.09 5.34
N VAL A 68 -5.78 -14.67 5.02
CA VAL A 68 -5.63 -15.88 4.18
C VAL A 68 -6.29 -17.12 4.80
N ALA A 69 -6.29 -17.26 6.11
CA ALA A 69 -6.89 -18.42 6.79
C ALA A 69 -8.41 -18.51 6.55
N THR A 70 -9.09 -17.36 6.61
CA THR A 70 -10.56 -17.29 6.50
C THR A 70 -11.01 -17.18 5.05
N PHE A 71 -10.35 -16.33 4.26
CA PHE A 71 -10.81 -15.98 2.91
C PHE A 71 -9.92 -16.50 1.79
N GLY A 72 -8.79 -17.11 2.13
CA GLY A 72 -7.78 -17.49 1.15
C GLY A 72 -7.22 -16.29 0.40
N VAL A 73 -6.77 -16.58 -0.82
CA VAL A 73 -6.27 -15.61 -1.78
C VAL A 73 -7.21 -15.62 -2.98
N PRO A 74 -8.15 -14.66 -3.11
CA PRO A 74 -9.21 -14.76 -4.12
C PRO A 74 -8.72 -14.82 -5.58
N LEU A 75 -7.52 -14.31 -5.85
CA LEU A 75 -6.85 -14.38 -7.15
C LEU A 75 -5.34 -14.52 -6.95
N MET A 76 -4.77 -15.52 -7.60
CA MET A 76 -3.33 -15.70 -7.73
C MET A 76 -2.99 -15.78 -9.22
N SER A 77 -2.21 -14.83 -9.72
CA SER A 77 -1.59 -14.89 -11.04
C SER A 77 -0.12 -14.51 -10.95
N ASP A 78 0.61 -14.70 -12.04
CA ASP A 78 2.02 -14.33 -12.11
C ASP A 78 2.26 -12.81 -11.99
N SER A 79 1.27 -11.97 -12.28
CA SER A 79 1.41 -10.50 -12.37
C SER A 79 0.33 -9.74 -11.58
N ALA A 80 -0.55 -10.46 -10.89
CA ALA A 80 -1.59 -9.91 -10.03
C ALA A 80 -1.90 -10.82 -8.84
N ILE A 81 -2.27 -10.20 -7.73
CA ILE A 81 -2.72 -10.87 -6.51
C ILE A 81 -3.92 -10.14 -5.94
N GLU A 82 -4.92 -10.89 -5.48
CA GLU A 82 -6.00 -10.36 -4.66
C GLU A 82 -5.89 -10.82 -3.23
N LEU A 83 -6.18 -9.89 -2.32
CA LEU A 83 -6.09 -10.10 -0.89
C LEU A 83 -7.31 -9.51 -0.22
N ILE A 84 -7.65 -10.05 0.95
CA ILE A 84 -8.61 -9.43 1.87
C ILE A 84 -7.82 -8.90 3.06
N THR A 85 -7.74 -7.58 3.20
CA THR A 85 -6.89 -6.89 4.18
C THR A 85 -7.74 -6.11 5.19
N LEU A 86 -7.22 -5.94 6.41
CA LEU A 86 -7.88 -5.19 7.47
C LEU A 86 -7.82 -3.68 7.19
N ILE A 87 -8.96 -3.01 7.19
CA ILE A 87 -9.08 -1.55 7.06
C ILE A 87 -9.49 -0.85 8.35
N GLY A 88 -9.86 -1.62 9.38
CA GLY A 88 -10.21 -1.06 10.67
C GLY A 88 -10.75 -2.10 11.63
N SER A 89 -10.91 -1.69 12.88
CA SER A 89 -11.48 -2.50 13.95
C SER A 89 -12.20 -1.62 14.94
N SER A 90 -13.18 -2.20 15.62
CA SER A 90 -13.90 -1.57 16.71
C SER A 90 -14.40 -2.61 17.72
N VAL A 91 -15.16 -2.16 18.70
CA VAL A 91 -15.93 -3.00 19.63
C VAL A 91 -17.41 -2.60 19.54
N LEU A 92 -18.29 -3.57 19.73
CA LEU A 92 -19.73 -3.32 19.76
C LEU A 92 -20.13 -2.67 21.10
N CYS A 93 -20.88 -1.57 21.07
CA CYS A 93 -21.37 -0.93 22.29
C CYS A 93 -22.56 -1.66 22.92
N SER A 94 -23.29 -2.43 22.14
CA SER A 94 -24.43 -3.23 22.59
C SER A 94 -24.51 -4.53 21.79
N ALA A 95 -25.28 -5.50 22.28
CA ALA A 95 -25.60 -6.69 21.47
C ALA A 95 -26.36 -6.26 20.20
N PRO A 96 -26.14 -6.90 19.04
CA PRO A 96 -26.82 -6.53 17.81
C PRO A 96 -28.34 -6.54 17.93
N SER A 97 -28.99 -5.57 17.30
CA SER A 97 -30.45 -5.55 17.13
C SER A 97 -30.78 -5.86 15.67
N GLY A 98 -31.07 -7.12 15.39
CA GLY A 98 -31.21 -7.61 14.01
C GLY A 98 -29.88 -7.46 13.24
N ALA A 99 -29.91 -6.73 12.13
CA ALA A 99 -28.73 -6.46 11.31
C ALA A 99 -27.96 -5.19 11.72
N SER A 100 -28.41 -4.45 12.74
CA SER A 100 -27.75 -3.21 13.17
C SER A 100 -26.75 -3.46 14.28
N VAL A 101 -25.52 -2.95 14.10
CA VAL A 101 -24.47 -2.92 15.13
C VAL A 101 -23.95 -1.50 15.35
N MET A 102 -23.55 -1.26 16.59
CA MET A 102 -23.38 0.07 17.16
C MET A 102 -21.96 0.21 17.69
N LEU A 103 -21.23 1.25 17.28
CA LEU A 103 -19.80 1.42 17.56
C LEU A 103 -19.52 2.75 18.29
N PRO A 104 -18.48 2.79 19.15
CA PRO A 104 -18.07 4.02 19.82
C PRO A 104 -17.39 4.99 18.84
N PRO A 105 -17.26 6.27 19.23
CA PRO A 105 -16.43 7.24 18.52
C PRO A 105 -14.98 6.80 18.35
N ARG A 106 -14.27 7.42 17.40
CA ARG A 106 -12.83 7.17 17.16
C ARG A 106 -11.96 7.66 18.31
N THR A 107 -12.33 8.80 18.88
CA THR A 107 -11.61 9.48 19.95
C THR A 107 -12.52 9.58 21.15
N LEU A 108 -12.09 9.00 22.27
CA LEU A 108 -12.80 9.11 23.53
C LEU A 108 -12.12 10.16 24.41
N ALA A 109 -12.91 10.84 25.25
CA ALA A 109 -12.45 11.79 26.26
C ALA A 109 -11.48 11.16 27.26
N SER A 110 -11.59 9.85 27.49
CA SER A 110 -10.65 9.06 28.30
C SER A 110 -9.25 8.92 27.69
N GLY A 111 -9.06 9.29 26.42
CA GLY A 111 -7.82 9.05 25.67
C GLY A 111 -7.71 7.64 25.08
N ASN A 112 -8.66 6.74 25.38
CA ASN A 112 -8.69 5.39 24.80
C ASN A 112 -9.17 5.41 23.35
N THR A 113 -8.71 4.43 22.56
CA THR A 113 -9.15 4.22 21.17
C THR A 113 -9.88 2.89 21.05
N LEU A 114 -11.21 2.95 20.99
CA LEU A 114 -12.05 1.77 20.78
C LEU A 114 -12.44 1.56 19.31
N THR A 115 -12.44 2.62 18.49
CA THR A 115 -12.67 2.54 17.04
C THR A 115 -11.47 3.08 16.29
N SER A 116 -10.83 2.25 15.47
CA SER A 116 -9.71 2.63 14.62
C SER A 116 -9.99 2.20 13.19
N LEU A 117 -10.00 3.15 12.25
CA LEU A 117 -10.33 2.91 10.85
C LEU A 117 -9.31 3.63 9.96
N LEU A 118 -8.56 2.86 9.18
CA LEU A 118 -7.65 3.34 8.13
C LEU A 118 -8.43 3.88 6.93
N ALA A 119 -9.62 3.34 6.68
CA ALA A 119 -10.57 3.83 5.70
C ALA A 119 -12.00 3.67 6.22
N VAL A 120 -12.91 4.53 5.77
CA VAL A 120 -14.34 4.38 6.08
C VAL A 120 -14.84 3.11 5.37
N PRO A 121 -15.45 2.16 6.10
CA PRO A 121 -16.05 0.98 5.49
C PRO A 121 -17.25 1.34 4.62
N ASP A 122 -17.49 0.58 3.56
CA ASP A 122 -18.64 0.74 2.67
C ASP A 122 -19.18 -0.63 2.21
N THR A 123 -20.15 -0.63 1.29
CA THR A 123 -20.79 -1.86 0.78
C THR A 123 -19.86 -2.80 0.03
N GLY A 124 -18.69 -2.33 -0.38
CA GLY A 124 -17.62 -3.12 -0.98
C GLY A 124 -16.77 -3.88 0.05
N ASP A 125 -17.01 -3.68 1.34
CA ASP A 125 -16.24 -4.24 2.44
C ASP A 125 -17.02 -5.32 3.22
N ILE A 126 -16.30 -6.02 4.09
CA ILE A 126 -16.79 -7.11 4.94
C ILE A 126 -16.60 -6.69 6.40
N ALA A 127 -17.61 -6.94 7.22
CA ALA A 127 -17.47 -6.93 8.67
C ALA A 127 -17.31 -8.37 9.16
N ILE A 128 -16.27 -8.63 9.96
CA ILE A 128 -16.23 -9.85 10.78
C ILE A 128 -16.45 -9.52 12.24
N ILE A 129 -17.36 -10.24 12.89
CA ILE A 129 -17.77 -9.99 14.27
C ILE A 129 -17.49 -11.25 15.07
N TYR A 130 -16.88 -11.09 16.23
CA TYR A 130 -16.63 -12.20 17.13
C TYR A 130 -17.91 -12.58 17.87
N ALA A 131 -18.37 -13.80 17.66
CA ALA A 131 -19.50 -14.41 18.35
C ALA A 131 -18.95 -15.38 19.40
N ALA A 132 -19.28 -15.15 20.67
CA ALA A 132 -18.82 -16.03 21.75
C ALA A 132 -19.63 -17.35 21.72
N GLY A 133 -18.97 -18.48 21.99
CA GLY A 133 -19.69 -19.74 22.15
C GLY A 133 -20.66 -19.70 23.33
N THR A 134 -21.78 -20.41 23.24
CA THR A 134 -22.73 -20.55 24.36
C THR A 134 -22.47 -21.79 25.22
N GLU A 135 -21.68 -22.75 24.72
CA GLU A 135 -21.44 -24.04 25.35
C GLU A 135 -19.94 -24.39 25.35
N PRO A 136 -19.45 -25.17 26.34
CA PRO A 136 -18.12 -25.77 26.32
C PRO A 136 -18.00 -26.94 25.31
N PRO A 137 -16.83 -27.15 24.67
CA PRO A 137 -15.68 -26.25 24.66
C PRO A 137 -16.01 -24.95 23.91
N ASP A 138 -15.32 -23.85 24.22
CA ASP A 138 -15.56 -22.52 23.63
C ASP A 138 -15.71 -22.61 22.10
N THR A 139 -16.95 -22.48 21.64
CA THR A 139 -17.34 -22.55 20.23
C THR A 139 -17.27 -21.18 19.55
N ALA A 140 -16.54 -20.23 20.15
CA ALA A 140 -16.46 -18.89 19.61
C ALA A 140 -15.95 -18.87 18.16
N THR A 141 -16.67 -18.13 17.33
CA THR A 141 -16.46 -18.06 15.89
C THR A 141 -16.40 -16.60 15.42
N TRP A 142 -15.71 -16.38 14.32
CA TRP A 142 -15.78 -15.11 13.60
C TRP A 142 -16.88 -15.21 12.55
N GLU A 143 -17.92 -14.41 12.71
CA GLU A 143 -19.00 -14.33 11.76
C GLU A 143 -18.67 -13.34 10.67
N THR A 144 -18.95 -13.71 9.42
CA THR A 144 -18.68 -12.86 8.27
C THR A 144 -19.97 -12.28 7.74
N HIS A 145 -20.02 -10.95 7.66
CA HIS A 145 -21.19 -10.20 7.23
C HIS A 145 -20.80 -9.19 6.15
N ARG A 146 -21.63 -9.03 5.12
CA ARG A 146 -21.49 -7.88 4.21
C ARG A 146 -22.01 -6.63 4.89
N ILE A 147 -21.38 -5.51 4.60
CA ILE A 147 -21.87 -4.20 5.05
C ILE A 147 -22.93 -3.73 4.06
N ALA A 148 -24.12 -3.40 4.56
CA ALA A 148 -25.19 -2.75 3.80
C ALA A 148 -25.08 -1.23 3.90
N THR A 149 -24.81 -0.70 5.08
CA THR A 149 -24.54 0.73 5.30
C THR A 149 -23.54 0.92 6.43
N PHE A 150 -22.80 2.03 6.37
CA PHE A 150 -21.92 2.50 7.44
C PHE A 150 -22.13 4.01 7.56
N ALA A 151 -22.65 4.48 8.69
CA ALA A 151 -22.99 5.88 8.86
C ALA A 151 -22.56 6.40 10.24
N PRO A 152 -22.11 7.67 10.34
CA PRO A 152 -21.98 8.34 11.62
C PRO A 152 -23.37 8.48 12.26
N ALA A 153 -23.41 8.38 13.58
CA ALA A 153 -24.62 8.61 14.36
C ALA A 153 -24.27 9.28 15.68
N SER A 154 -25.21 10.08 16.18
CA SER A 154 -25.06 10.73 17.48
C SER A 154 -24.76 9.70 18.58
N LEU A 155 -23.96 10.10 19.57
CA LEU A 155 -23.56 9.22 20.67
C LEU A 155 -24.73 8.53 21.37
N THR A 156 -25.85 9.23 21.54
CA THR A 156 -27.06 8.69 22.17
C THR A 156 -27.66 7.51 21.42
N THR A 157 -27.44 7.45 20.10
CA THR A 157 -27.91 6.37 19.21
C THR A 157 -26.86 5.29 19.03
N SER A 158 -25.59 5.68 18.86
CA SER A 158 -24.51 4.74 18.54
C SER A 158 -23.88 4.09 19.76
N CYS A 159 -23.66 4.83 20.85
CA CYS A 159 -22.92 4.32 22.00
C CYS A 159 -23.13 5.22 23.23
N PRO A 160 -24.32 5.22 23.83
CA PRO A 160 -24.60 6.08 24.98
C PRO A 160 -23.72 5.68 26.19
N PRO A 161 -23.41 6.61 27.12
CA PRO A 161 -22.59 6.32 28.30
C PRO A 161 -23.10 5.15 29.15
N SER A 162 -24.40 4.87 29.11
CA SER A 162 -25.03 3.70 29.76
C SER A 162 -24.50 2.36 29.28
N THR A 163 -23.82 2.31 28.12
CA THR A 163 -23.16 1.09 27.62
C THR A 163 -21.83 0.79 28.31
N GLY A 164 -21.24 1.77 29.00
CA GLY A 164 -19.94 1.64 29.67
C GLY A 164 -18.73 1.77 28.73
N PHE A 165 -18.93 1.92 27.42
CA PHE A 165 -17.83 2.12 26.45
C PHE A 165 -17.53 3.60 26.18
N THR A 166 -18.38 4.49 26.67
CA THR A 166 -18.29 5.95 26.55
C THR A 166 -18.66 6.58 27.89
N THR A 167 -18.36 7.86 28.03
CA THR A 167 -18.60 8.68 29.23
C THR A 167 -19.36 9.95 28.87
N ASP A 168 -19.86 10.69 29.86
CA ASP A 168 -20.50 11.98 29.60
C ASP A 168 -19.56 13.00 28.95
N GLY A 169 -18.25 12.84 29.12
CA GLY A 169 -17.24 13.66 28.44
C GLY A 169 -17.17 13.44 26.93
N ASP A 170 -17.77 12.34 26.42
CA ASP A 170 -17.83 12.03 25.00
C ASP A 170 -19.05 12.66 24.30
N ILE A 171 -19.99 13.24 25.07
CA ILE A 171 -21.22 13.84 24.54
C ILE A 171 -20.87 14.94 23.53
N GLY A 172 -21.47 14.86 22.34
CA GLY A 172 -21.16 15.71 21.19
C GLY A 172 -20.21 15.08 20.17
N SER A 173 -19.62 13.92 20.48
CA SER A 173 -18.91 13.09 19.50
C SER A 173 -19.85 12.16 18.77
N ASP A 174 -19.54 11.84 17.51
CA ASP A 174 -20.26 10.85 16.73
C ASP A 174 -19.61 9.47 16.85
N GLY A 175 -20.43 8.45 17.15
CA GLY A 175 -20.06 7.06 16.92
C GLY A 175 -20.54 6.61 15.54
N TYR A 176 -20.72 5.30 15.38
CA TYR A 176 -21.14 4.74 14.10
C TYR A 176 -22.23 3.70 14.27
N VAL A 177 -23.14 3.66 13.29
CA VAL A 177 -24.08 2.57 13.10
C VAL A 177 -23.70 1.86 11.80
N VAL A 178 -23.57 0.55 11.88
CA VAL A 178 -23.31 -0.32 10.74
C VAL A 178 -24.52 -1.21 10.57
N THR A 179 -25.15 -1.15 9.41
CA THR A 179 -26.17 -2.12 9.02
C THR A 179 -25.51 -3.21 8.21
N LEU A 180 -25.65 -4.44 8.66
CA LEU A 180 -25.20 -5.65 7.98
C LEU A 180 -26.24 -6.05 6.92
N ALA A 181 -25.81 -6.77 5.89
CA ALA A 181 -26.73 -7.30 4.88
C ALA A 181 -27.65 -8.39 5.44
N ASP A 182 -27.15 -9.13 6.43
CA ASP A 182 -27.83 -10.23 7.10
C ASP A 182 -27.86 -9.98 8.63
N THR A 183 -28.75 -10.65 9.33
CA THR A 183 -28.87 -10.52 10.80
C THR A 183 -27.66 -11.17 11.49
N ALA A 184 -27.06 -10.48 12.47
CA ALA A 184 -26.02 -11.06 13.30
C ALA A 184 -26.60 -12.12 14.25
N VAL A 185 -25.84 -13.16 14.57
CA VAL A 185 -26.35 -14.19 15.50
C VAL A 185 -26.53 -13.66 16.91
N ALA A 186 -27.42 -14.32 17.66
CA ALA A 186 -27.76 -13.96 19.03
C ALA A 186 -26.59 -14.13 20.03
N SER A 187 -25.52 -14.85 19.68
CA SER A 187 -24.37 -15.07 20.56
C SER A 187 -23.33 -13.93 20.52
N VAL A 188 -23.51 -12.93 19.65
CA VAL A 188 -22.73 -11.69 19.68
C VAL A 188 -23.19 -10.82 20.86
N ARG A 189 -22.23 -10.35 21.67
CA ARG A 189 -22.48 -9.58 22.90
C ARG A 189 -21.91 -8.17 22.80
N ALA A 190 -22.36 -7.29 23.70
CA ALA A 190 -21.70 -6.01 23.93
C ALA A 190 -20.22 -6.24 24.28
N GLY A 191 -19.34 -5.40 23.74
CA GLY A 191 -17.88 -5.54 23.85
C GLY A 191 -17.26 -6.52 22.86
N ALA A 192 -18.05 -7.23 22.03
CA ALA A 192 -17.50 -8.09 21.00
C ALA A 192 -16.63 -7.28 20.02
N PRO A 193 -15.44 -7.76 19.65
CA PRO A 193 -14.63 -7.10 18.63
C PRO A 193 -15.25 -7.29 17.24
N ILE A 194 -15.22 -6.22 16.46
CA ILE A 194 -15.55 -6.20 15.03
C ILE A 194 -14.33 -5.75 14.24
N ARG A 195 -14.11 -6.35 13.08
CA ARG A 195 -13.06 -5.99 12.14
C ARG A 195 -13.65 -5.73 10.77
N PHE A 196 -13.17 -4.70 10.11
CA PHE A 196 -13.56 -4.33 8.76
C PHE A 196 -12.46 -4.75 7.80
N LEU A 197 -12.84 -5.50 6.78
CA LEU A 197 -11.93 -6.05 5.80
C LEU A 197 -12.31 -5.59 4.40
N ARG A 198 -11.31 -5.40 3.55
CA ARG A 198 -11.46 -4.93 2.19
C ARG A 198 -10.77 -5.87 1.22
N ARG A 199 -11.47 -6.23 0.16
CA ARG A 199 -10.87 -6.96 -0.96
C ARG A 199 -10.14 -5.99 -1.87
N VAL A 200 -8.86 -6.26 -2.09
CA VAL A 200 -7.98 -5.42 -2.91
C VAL A 200 -7.28 -6.28 -3.96
N ARG A 201 -7.02 -5.70 -5.14
CA ARG A 201 -6.20 -6.30 -6.18
C ARG A 201 -4.96 -5.45 -6.40
N TYR A 202 -3.80 -6.08 -6.30
CA TYR A 202 -2.55 -5.54 -6.81
C TYR A 202 -2.26 -6.19 -8.16
N SER A 203 -1.91 -5.39 -9.17
CA SER A 203 -1.57 -5.91 -10.50
C SER A 203 -0.61 -5.01 -11.24
N LEU A 204 0.31 -5.59 -11.99
CA LEU A 204 1.05 -4.85 -13.01
C LEU A 204 0.07 -4.37 -14.09
N TYR A 205 0.02 -3.07 -14.34
CA TYR A 205 -0.85 -2.51 -15.38
C TYR A 205 -0.14 -1.43 -16.19
N ARG A 206 -0.55 -1.28 -17.44
CA ARG A 206 -0.09 -0.21 -18.32
C ARG A 206 -1.03 0.99 -18.21
N SER A 207 -0.49 2.13 -17.81
CA SER A 207 -1.25 3.38 -17.70
C SER A 207 -1.37 4.10 -19.06
N SER A 208 -2.14 5.18 -19.10
CA SER A 208 -2.39 5.98 -20.31
C SER A 208 -1.13 6.65 -20.88
N ASP A 209 -0.10 6.84 -20.06
CA ASP A 209 1.22 7.34 -20.46
C ASP A 209 2.14 6.24 -21.06
N ALA A 210 1.57 5.08 -21.37
CA ALA A 210 2.24 3.90 -21.91
C ALA A 210 3.29 3.24 -21.00
N LYS A 211 3.44 3.71 -19.75
CA LYS A 211 4.33 3.12 -18.74
C LYS A 211 3.61 2.11 -17.86
N TRP A 212 4.39 1.27 -17.19
CA TRP A 212 3.89 0.17 -16.37
C TRP A 212 4.00 0.49 -14.89
N TYR A 213 2.95 0.21 -14.12
CA TYR A 213 2.86 0.56 -12.70
C TYR A 213 2.30 -0.60 -11.89
N LEU A 214 2.60 -0.62 -10.60
CA LEU A 214 1.85 -1.40 -9.63
C LEU A 214 0.53 -0.68 -9.42
N GLY A 215 -0.55 -1.32 -9.85
CA GLY A 215 -1.90 -0.80 -9.70
C GLY A 215 -2.57 -1.39 -8.48
N TYR A 216 -3.27 -0.54 -7.75
CA TYR A 216 -4.21 -0.91 -6.69
C TYR A 216 -5.64 -0.76 -7.20
N ARG A 217 -6.47 -1.77 -6.95
CA ARG A 217 -7.93 -1.69 -7.16
C ARG A 217 -8.65 -2.18 -5.92
N ARG A 218 -9.77 -1.53 -5.60
CA ARG A 218 -10.77 -2.07 -4.68
C ARG A 218 -11.69 -3.01 -5.46
N CYS A 219 -12.02 -4.16 -4.88
CA CYS A 219 -12.90 -5.15 -5.49
C CYS A 219 -14.13 -5.39 -4.62
N ASN A 220 -15.18 -5.96 -5.20
CA ASN A 220 -16.38 -6.36 -4.48
C ASN A 220 -16.05 -7.32 -3.32
N ALA A 221 -16.72 -7.13 -2.18
CA ALA A 221 -16.54 -7.91 -0.97
C ALA A 221 -16.55 -9.43 -1.21
N ILE A 222 -17.59 -9.93 -1.89
CA ILE A 222 -17.87 -11.36 -2.04
C ILE A 222 -18.24 -11.68 -3.49
N GLY A 223 -17.88 -12.90 -3.93
CA GLY A 223 -18.24 -13.45 -5.24
C GLY A 223 -17.15 -13.30 -6.29
N VAL A 224 -17.54 -13.41 -7.56
CA VAL A 224 -16.64 -13.25 -8.71
C VAL A 224 -15.99 -11.87 -8.65
N SER A 225 -14.68 -11.82 -8.87
CA SER A 225 -13.93 -10.59 -8.74
C SER A 225 -14.37 -9.52 -9.74
N SER A 226 -14.88 -8.42 -9.22
CA SER A 226 -15.25 -7.20 -9.94
C SER A 226 -14.59 -6.03 -9.22
N CYS A 227 -13.69 -5.34 -9.92
CA CYS A 227 -12.85 -4.31 -9.33
C CYS A 227 -13.10 -2.95 -9.98
N GLY A 228 -13.00 -1.89 -9.16
CA GLY A 228 -13.15 -0.51 -9.60
C GLY A 228 -11.94 0.02 -10.36
N THR A 229 -11.87 1.34 -10.43
CA THR A 229 -10.79 2.08 -11.10
C THR A 229 -9.42 1.77 -10.48
N VAL A 230 -8.41 1.63 -11.32
CA VAL A 230 -7.03 1.41 -10.90
C VAL A 230 -6.37 2.70 -10.44
N GLN A 231 -5.63 2.64 -9.34
CA GLN A 231 -4.80 3.72 -8.82
C GLN A 231 -3.32 3.30 -8.90
N PRO A 232 -2.43 4.13 -9.47
CA PRO A 232 -1.00 3.84 -9.44
C PRO A 232 -0.48 3.96 -8.00
N VAL A 233 0.24 2.92 -7.55
CA VAL A 233 0.91 2.90 -6.25
C VAL A 233 2.38 3.27 -6.41
N SER A 234 3.05 2.63 -7.36
CA SER A 234 4.48 2.78 -7.60
C SER A 234 4.84 2.40 -9.04
N GLY A 235 6.00 2.88 -9.49
CA GLY A 235 6.53 2.66 -10.84
C GLY A 235 7.24 3.90 -11.39
N PRO A 236 7.78 3.84 -12.62
CA PRO A 236 7.51 2.83 -13.63
C PRO A 236 8.31 1.53 -13.46
N TYR A 237 7.67 0.40 -13.77
CA TYR A 237 8.29 -0.93 -13.85
C TYR A 237 8.59 -1.31 -15.30
N MET A 238 9.31 -2.42 -15.49
CA MET A 238 9.45 -3.05 -16.80
C MET A 238 8.09 -3.57 -17.32
N PRO A 239 7.94 -3.75 -18.65
CA PRO A 239 6.72 -4.32 -19.23
C PRO A 239 6.39 -5.73 -18.75
N TYR A 240 5.12 -6.11 -18.87
CA TYR A 240 4.73 -7.51 -18.79
C TYR A 240 5.15 -8.24 -20.07
N THR A 241 5.87 -9.35 -19.94
CA THR A 241 6.41 -10.13 -21.06
C THR A 241 5.83 -11.53 -21.19
N GLY A 242 4.93 -11.92 -20.29
CA GLY A 242 4.15 -13.15 -20.38
C GLY A 242 4.29 -14.07 -19.16
N PRO A 243 3.47 -15.13 -19.07
CA PRO A 243 3.48 -16.07 -17.95
C PRO A 243 4.82 -16.78 -17.79
N GLY A 244 5.38 -16.73 -16.58
CA GLY A 244 6.65 -17.37 -16.25
C GLY A 244 7.88 -16.69 -16.85
N ALA A 245 7.72 -15.58 -17.56
CA ALA A 245 8.84 -14.81 -18.09
C ALA A 245 9.68 -14.23 -16.94
N THR A 246 11.00 -14.30 -17.07
CA THR A 246 11.91 -13.71 -16.09
C THR A 246 12.04 -12.20 -16.24
N GLU A 247 11.85 -11.67 -17.45
CA GLU A 247 11.98 -10.24 -17.79
C GLU A 247 10.63 -9.50 -17.73
N THR A 248 9.87 -9.66 -16.64
CA THR A 248 8.63 -8.92 -16.37
C THR A 248 8.83 -7.90 -15.25
N GLY A 249 8.11 -6.78 -15.29
CA GLY A 249 8.21 -5.73 -14.27
C GLY A 249 7.79 -6.15 -12.87
N ILE A 250 6.82 -7.05 -12.77
CA ILE A 250 6.37 -7.62 -11.50
C ILE A 250 6.10 -9.10 -11.76
N SER A 251 6.61 -9.96 -10.88
CA SER A 251 6.20 -11.35 -10.81
C SER A 251 5.90 -11.81 -9.39
N PHE A 252 4.87 -12.64 -9.27
CA PHE A 252 4.48 -13.33 -8.05
C PHE A 252 4.70 -14.83 -8.21
N ARG A 253 5.25 -15.45 -7.17
CA ARG A 253 5.34 -16.91 -7.03
C ARG A 253 4.79 -17.32 -5.68
N TYR A 254 3.98 -18.36 -5.68
CA TYR A 254 3.20 -18.77 -4.52
C TYR A 254 3.66 -20.14 -4.04
N TYR A 255 3.71 -20.32 -2.74
CA TYR A 255 4.14 -21.56 -2.10
C TYR A 255 3.21 -21.94 -0.97
N ASP A 256 2.98 -23.24 -0.81
CA ASP A 256 2.32 -23.81 0.35
C ASP A 256 3.29 -24.01 1.53
N GLN A 257 2.78 -24.56 2.63
CA GLN A 257 3.56 -24.78 3.86
C GLN A 257 4.70 -25.80 3.68
N SER A 258 4.57 -26.74 2.74
CA SER A 258 5.60 -27.73 2.42
C SER A 258 6.70 -27.16 1.52
N GLY A 259 6.47 -25.96 0.96
CA GLY A 259 7.36 -25.31 0.00
C GLY A 259 7.06 -25.68 -1.45
N ALA A 260 5.98 -26.40 -1.72
CA ALA A 260 5.54 -26.70 -3.08
C ALA A 260 4.93 -25.46 -3.74
N THR A 261 5.14 -25.31 -5.04
CA THR A 261 4.62 -24.16 -5.80
C THR A 261 3.12 -24.28 -6.01
N LEU A 262 2.37 -23.24 -5.68
CA LEU A 262 0.94 -23.14 -5.98
C LEU A 262 0.75 -22.56 -7.39
N GLY A 263 -0.11 -23.21 -8.18
CA GLY A 263 -0.45 -22.76 -9.52
C GLY A 263 -1.32 -21.48 -9.50
N ALA A 264 -1.27 -20.72 -10.60
CA ALA A 264 -2.18 -19.62 -10.81
C ALA A 264 -3.63 -20.12 -10.97
N GLY A 265 -4.60 -19.37 -10.46
CA GLY A 265 -6.00 -19.52 -10.83
C GLY A 265 -6.96 -20.16 -9.82
N LEU A 266 -6.49 -20.75 -8.70
CA LEU A 266 -7.41 -21.28 -7.68
C LEU A 266 -7.39 -20.44 -6.40
N PRO A 267 -8.54 -19.92 -5.92
CA PRO A 267 -8.62 -19.37 -4.59
C PRO A 267 -8.30 -20.46 -3.57
N GLY A 268 -7.31 -20.21 -2.71
CA GLY A 268 -6.82 -21.18 -1.75
C GLY A 268 -6.44 -20.54 -0.43
N ASN A 269 -6.65 -21.28 0.65
CA ASN A 269 -6.26 -20.92 2.02
C ASN A 269 -4.93 -21.59 2.44
N THR A 270 -4.29 -22.30 1.52
CA THR A 270 -3.01 -23.01 1.72
C THR A 270 -1.78 -22.14 1.46
N LEU A 271 -1.97 -20.88 1.02
CA LEU A 271 -0.86 -19.97 0.77
C LEU A 271 -0.05 -19.75 2.05
N ALA A 272 1.23 -20.12 2.00
CA ALA A 272 2.16 -19.94 3.09
C ALA A 272 3.20 -18.86 2.79
N ARG A 273 3.66 -18.72 1.55
CA ARG A 273 4.70 -17.77 1.16
C ARG A 273 4.45 -17.24 -0.24
N VAL A 274 4.72 -15.95 -0.43
CA VAL A 274 4.76 -15.28 -1.72
C VAL A 274 6.16 -14.74 -1.93
N ASP A 275 6.78 -15.11 -3.05
CA ASP A 275 7.98 -14.44 -3.54
C ASP A 275 7.56 -13.41 -4.59
N ILE A 276 8.05 -12.19 -4.41
CA ILE A 276 7.72 -11.03 -5.23
C ILE A 276 9.01 -10.54 -5.85
N VAL A 277 9.03 -10.42 -7.17
CA VAL A 277 10.14 -9.79 -7.89
C VAL A 277 9.61 -8.55 -8.58
N LEU A 278 10.20 -7.41 -8.27
CA LEU A 278 9.93 -6.13 -8.91
C LEU A 278 11.15 -5.74 -9.74
N LYS A 279 10.95 -5.35 -11.00
CA LYS A 279 12.00 -4.91 -11.92
C LYS A 279 11.66 -3.53 -12.47
N GLY A 280 12.56 -2.58 -12.23
CA GLY A 280 12.43 -1.20 -12.66
C GLY A 280 13.47 -0.86 -13.72
N GLN A 281 13.16 0.15 -14.53
CA GLN A 281 14.10 0.72 -15.49
C GLN A 281 14.01 2.25 -15.48
N SER A 282 15.13 2.94 -15.69
CA SER A 282 15.13 4.40 -15.79
C SER A 282 14.36 4.87 -17.02
N ALA A 283 13.77 6.06 -16.95
CA ALA A 283 13.02 6.62 -18.07
C ALA A 283 13.92 7.08 -19.22
N SER A 284 15.18 7.41 -18.90
CA SER A 284 16.20 7.84 -19.85
C SER A 284 17.46 7.01 -19.70
N GLU A 285 18.26 6.93 -20.76
CA GLU A 285 19.60 6.37 -20.69
C GLU A 285 20.45 7.16 -19.69
N VAL A 286 21.10 6.42 -18.81
CA VAL A 286 22.00 6.98 -17.82
C VAL A 286 23.43 6.81 -18.31
N ARG A 287 24.28 7.80 -18.03
CA ARG A 287 25.72 7.73 -18.33
C ARG A 287 26.50 8.02 -17.06
N LEU A 288 26.95 6.96 -16.38
CA LEU A 288 27.99 7.06 -15.38
C LEU A 288 29.33 7.31 -16.08
N ALA A 289 30.22 8.07 -15.45
CA ALA A 289 31.45 8.52 -16.08
C ALA A 289 32.33 7.33 -16.50
N GLY A 290 32.39 7.06 -17.81
CA GLY A 290 33.17 5.94 -18.38
C GLY A 290 32.30 4.89 -19.07
N ASP A 291 31.01 4.81 -18.73
CA ASP A 291 30.11 3.80 -19.28
C ASP A 291 29.42 4.22 -20.58
N ALA A 292 28.99 3.22 -21.34
CA ALA A 292 28.06 3.38 -22.44
C ALA A 292 26.73 3.94 -21.92
N ARG A 293 26.04 4.72 -22.76
CA ARG A 293 24.67 5.13 -22.45
C ARG A 293 23.76 3.91 -22.51
N THR A 294 23.17 3.56 -21.38
CA THR A 294 22.24 2.44 -21.27
C THR A 294 21.10 2.79 -20.33
N LEU A 295 19.97 2.11 -20.48
CA LEU A 295 18.88 2.19 -19.51
C LEU A 295 19.36 1.53 -18.22
N TYR A 296 19.30 2.26 -17.11
CA TYR A 296 19.57 1.69 -15.80
C TYR A 296 18.45 0.73 -15.44
N ARG A 297 18.81 -0.48 -14.99
CA ARG A 297 17.86 -1.49 -14.52
C ARG A 297 18.22 -1.89 -13.11
N ASP A 298 17.20 -2.09 -12.29
CA ASP A 298 17.36 -2.61 -10.94
C ASP A 298 16.19 -3.53 -10.60
N SER A 299 16.38 -4.37 -9.58
CA SER A 299 15.35 -5.30 -9.12
C SER A 299 15.33 -5.43 -7.62
N ALA A 300 14.13 -5.55 -7.06
CA ALA A 300 13.90 -5.90 -5.67
C ALA A 300 13.22 -7.27 -5.60
N ILE A 301 13.73 -8.14 -4.73
CA ILE A 301 13.13 -9.43 -4.43
C ILE A 301 12.71 -9.42 -2.98
N VAL A 302 11.45 -9.72 -2.72
CA VAL A 302 10.91 -9.80 -1.36
C VAL A 302 10.13 -11.09 -1.20
N THR A 303 10.47 -11.82 -0.15
CA THR A 303 9.74 -13.01 0.28
C THR A 303 8.87 -12.65 1.47
N VAL A 304 7.58 -12.97 1.38
CA VAL A 304 6.58 -12.58 2.37
C VAL A 304 5.71 -13.76 2.75
N SER A 305 5.56 -13.99 4.05
CA SER A 305 4.61 -14.98 4.59
C SER A 305 3.42 -14.26 5.21
N PRO A 306 2.17 -14.59 4.82
CA PRO A 306 0.98 -14.10 5.50
C PRO A 306 0.96 -14.51 6.98
N ARG A 307 0.58 -13.60 7.88
CA ARG A 307 0.52 -13.90 9.33
C ARG A 307 -0.76 -14.65 9.69
N ASN A 308 -1.87 -14.31 9.06
CA ASN A 308 -3.17 -14.91 9.32
C ASN A 308 -3.42 -16.06 8.32
N ARG A 309 -2.62 -17.12 8.41
CA ARG A 309 -2.76 -18.33 7.57
C ARG A 309 -3.06 -19.56 8.44
N LEU A 310 -3.62 -20.61 7.84
CA LEU A 310 -3.71 -21.90 8.50
C LEU A 310 -2.30 -22.40 8.86
N ARG A 311 -2.17 -23.08 10.01
CA ARG A 311 -0.92 -23.70 10.47
C ARG A 311 -0.83 -25.15 10.06
#